data_AF-A0A257S041-F1
#
_entry.id   AF-A0A257S041-F1
#
_cell.length_a   1.000
_cell.length_b   1.000
_cell.length_c   1.000
_cell.angle_alpha   90.00
_cell.angle_beta   90.00
_cell.angle_gamma   90.00
#
_symmetry.space_group_name_H-M   'P 1'
#
loop_
_entity.id
_entity.type
_entity.pdbx_description
1 polymer ?
#
loop_
_entity_poly.entity_id
_entity_poly.type
_entity_poly.pdbx_seq_one_letter_code
_entity_poly.pdbx_strand_id
1 'polypeptide(L)'
;ILHRVDPAIPVEDSVGEMSRLVAEGKVRFLGLSEAAPDSIRRAHATHRLAAVESEYSLLTRDPEADTLACVRALNIGFIAASPLGRGLLTGTLHRPEDLPEGDARRAQPRFFAENFARNVALVRIVEDMAHRLRCTPAQLALAFLLAQGSDVVPIPGPRSEAEFDENLGALEVPLSAEDLGRLMRAVPPGAAAGARQVPEQMATFGR
;
A
#
# COMPACT_ATOMS: atom_id res chain seq x y z
N ILE A 1 4.66 -14.41 6.16
CA ILE A 1 3.93 -14.04 4.92
C ILE A 1 4.70 -14.64 3.75
N LEU A 2 4.05 -15.33 2.82
CA LEU A 2 4.66 -15.72 1.56
C LEU A 2 4.80 -14.46 0.70
N HIS A 3 6.03 -14.01 0.50
CA HIS A 3 6.26 -12.68 -0.05
C HIS A 3 5.85 -12.59 -1.53
N ARG A 4 5.98 -13.66 -2.31
CA ARG A 4 5.49 -13.74 -3.70
C ARG A 4 4.97 -15.13 -3.98
N VAL A 5 3.88 -15.22 -4.74
CA VAL A 5 3.39 -16.49 -5.27
C VAL A 5 4.27 -16.89 -6.45
N ASP A 6 4.90 -18.05 -6.36
CA ASP A 6 5.69 -18.60 -7.47
C ASP A 6 4.73 -19.14 -8.55
N PRO A 7 4.79 -18.64 -9.81
CA PRO A 7 3.92 -19.14 -10.88
C PRO A 7 4.16 -20.62 -11.24
N ALA A 8 5.33 -21.18 -10.89
CA ALA A 8 5.66 -22.57 -11.17
C ALA A 8 5.15 -23.55 -10.11
N ILE A 9 4.71 -23.05 -8.95
CA ILE A 9 4.31 -23.87 -7.81
C ILE A 9 2.87 -23.52 -7.42
N PRO A 10 1.93 -24.50 -7.35
CA PRO A 10 0.60 -24.26 -6.81
C PRO A 10 0.66 -23.58 -5.44
N VAL A 11 -0.14 -22.54 -5.23
CA VAL A 11 -0.13 -21.77 -3.98
C VAL A 11 -0.50 -22.66 -2.78
N GLU A 12 -1.30 -23.68 -3.00
CA GLU A 12 -1.71 -24.68 -2.03
C GLU A 12 -0.53 -25.50 -1.51
N ASP A 13 0.45 -25.83 -2.37
CA ASP A 13 1.64 -26.58 -1.94
C ASP A 13 2.49 -25.70 -1.01
N SER A 14 2.71 -24.44 -1.40
CA SER A 14 3.47 -23.48 -0.60
C SER A 14 2.80 -23.22 0.76
N VAL A 15 1.49 -22.94 0.76
CA VAL A 15 0.72 -22.67 1.97
C VAL A 15 0.55 -23.93 2.82
N GLY A 16 0.43 -25.10 2.18
CA GLY A 16 0.39 -26.40 2.84
C GLY A 16 1.64 -26.65 3.66
N GLU A 17 2.83 -26.45 3.09
CA GLU A 17 4.08 -26.57 3.83
C GLU A 17 4.23 -25.50 4.92
N MET A 18 3.83 -24.25 4.64
CA MET A 18 3.79 -23.21 5.67
C MET A 18 2.86 -23.55 6.84
N SER A 19 1.75 -24.27 6.61
CA SER A 19 0.82 -24.68 7.66
C SER A 19 1.43 -25.68 8.65
N ARG A 20 2.44 -26.45 8.23
CA ARG A 20 3.17 -27.36 9.13
C ARG A 20 3.95 -26.57 10.18
N LEU A 21 4.49 -25.41 9.80
CA LEU A 21 5.14 -24.50 10.76
C LEU A 21 4.16 -23.94 11.79
N VAL A 22 2.87 -23.79 11.43
CA VAL A 22 1.81 -23.46 12.39
C VAL A 22 1.55 -24.63 13.33
N ALA A 23 1.42 -25.84 12.80
CA ALA A 23 1.19 -27.05 13.59
C ALA A 23 2.35 -27.34 14.58
N GLU A 24 3.58 -27.05 14.17
CA GLU A 24 4.78 -27.13 15.01
C GLU A 24 4.90 -25.97 16.02
N GLY A 25 4.00 -24.99 15.98
CA GLY A 25 4.01 -23.82 16.86
C GLY A 25 5.10 -22.80 16.56
N LYS A 26 5.79 -22.91 15.41
CA LYS A 26 6.87 -21.99 15.01
C LYS A 26 6.36 -20.64 14.54
N VAL A 27 5.16 -20.61 13.95
CA VAL A 27 4.48 -19.38 13.55
C VAL A 27 3.01 -19.44 13.97
N ARG A 28 2.41 -18.28 14.26
CA ARG A 28 1.00 -18.22 14.70
C ARG A 28 0.02 -18.06 13.55
N PHE A 29 0.40 -17.31 12.51
CA PHE A 29 -0.47 -16.89 11.44
C PHE A 29 0.24 -16.90 10.10
N LEU A 30 -0.51 -17.18 9.04
CA LEU A 30 -0.04 -17.12 7.66
C LEU A 30 -0.66 -15.94 6.92
N GLY A 31 0.00 -15.53 5.85
CA GLY A 31 -0.46 -14.46 4.97
C GLY A 31 0.27 -14.49 3.64
N LEU A 32 -0.25 -13.77 2.67
CA LEU A 32 0.31 -13.64 1.31
C LEU A 32 0.66 -12.18 1.03
N SER A 33 1.54 -11.94 0.07
CA SER A 33 1.81 -10.59 -0.43
C SER A 33 1.72 -10.52 -1.94
N GLU A 34 1.15 -9.41 -2.45
CA GLU A 34 0.97 -9.12 -3.89
C GLU A 34 0.31 -10.28 -4.67
N ALA A 35 -0.59 -11.03 -4.01
CA ALA A 35 -1.28 -12.18 -4.59
C ALA A 35 -2.62 -11.80 -5.24
N ALA A 36 -2.99 -12.49 -6.32
CA ALA A 36 -4.30 -12.30 -6.96
C ALA A 36 -5.46 -12.87 -6.13
N PRO A 37 -6.70 -12.38 -6.33
CA PRO A 37 -7.89 -12.90 -5.64
C PRO A 37 -8.07 -14.43 -5.74
N ASP A 38 -7.76 -15.04 -6.89
CA ASP A 38 -7.86 -16.50 -7.06
C ASP A 38 -6.87 -17.25 -6.14
N SER A 39 -5.59 -16.86 -6.19
CA SER A 39 -4.54 -17.41 -5.35
C SER A 39 -4.83 -17.21 -3.86
N ILE A 40 -5.41 -16.07 -3.47
CA ILE A 40 -5.87 -15.81 -2.08
C ILE A 40 -6.95 -16.82 -1.67
N ARG A 41 -7.97 -17.06 -2.52
CA ARG A 41 -9.06 -18.01 -2.20
C ARG A 41 -8.54 -19.43 -2.06
N ARG A 42 -7.70 -19.87 -2.99
CA ARG A 42 -7.11 -21.22 -3.00
C ARG A 42 -6.21 -21.45 -1.78
N ALA A 43 -5.32 -20.50 -1.50
CA ALA A 43 -4.48 -20.51 -0.31
C ALA A 43 -5.29 -20.57 0.99
N HIS A 44 -6.33 -19.72 1.11
CA HIS A 44 -7.16 -19.68 2.31
C HIS A 44 -7.95 -20.97 2.52
N ALA A 45 -8.35 -21.66 1.45
CA ALA A 45 -8.99 -22.97 1.52
C ALA A 45 -8.03 -24.07 2.02
N THR A 46 -6.74 -23.98 1.69
CA THR A 46 -5.70 -24.87 2.22
C THR A 46 -5.42 -24.62 3.70
N HIS A 47 -5.20 -23.36 4.08
CA HIS A 47 -5.02 -22.95 5.48
C HIS A 47 -5.48 -21.50 5.65
N ARG A 48 -6.20 -21.21 6.73
CA ARG A 48 -6.74 -19.86 6.98
C ARG A 48 -5.61 -18.83 7.01
N LEU A 49 -5.72 -17.85 6.12
CA LEU A 49 -4.85 -16.67 6.10
C LEU A 49 -5.36 -15.63 7.09
N ALA A 50 -4.44 -14.98 7.80
CA ALA A 50 -4.76 -13.86 8.68
C ALA A 50 -4.65 -12.51 7.96
N ALA A 51 -3.72 -12.38 7.01
CA ALA A 51 -3.48 -11.13 6.30
C ALA A 51 -3.06 -11.31 4.84
N VAL A 52 -3.38 -10.31 4.02
CA VAL A 52 -2.78 -10.09 2.69
C VAL A 52 -2.12 -8.72 2.68
N GLU A 53 -0.89 -8.65 2.20
CA GLU A 53 -0.11 -7.42 2.10
C GLU A 53 0.12 -7.02 0.64
N SER A 54 -0.44 -5.89 0.22
CA SER A 54 -0.19 -5.33 -1.11
C SER A 54 -0.03 -3.81 -1.03
N GLU A 55 0.66 -3.22 -2.01
CA GLU A 55 0.77 -1.76 -2.06
C GLU A 55 -0.59 -1.08 -2.18
N TYR A 56 -0.86 -0.15 -1.27
CA TYR A 56 -2.10 0.63 -1.28
C TYR A 56 -1.83 2.02 -0.71
N SER A 57 -2.12 3.05 -1.51
CA SER A 57 -1.98 4.47 -1.14
C SER A 57 -2.91 5.32 -2.01
N LEU A 58 -2.98 6.63 -1.75
CA LEU A 58 -3.67 7.56 -2.67
C LEU A 58 -3.16 7.47 -4.12
N LEU A 59 -1.87 7.15 -4.32
CA LEU A 59 -1.24 7.06 -5.63
C LEU A 59 -1.27 5.64 -6.23
N THR A 60 -1.76 4.63 -5.50
CA THR A 60 -1.84 3.24 -5.97
C THR A 60 -3.05 2.59 -5.35
N ARG A 61 -4.10 2.44 -6.16
CA ARG A 61 -5.44 2.00 -5.73
C ARG A 61 -5.86 0.67 -6.35
N ASP A 62 -4.91 -0.08 -6.93
CA ASP A 62 -5.14 -1.38 -7.57
C ASP A 62 -5.91 -2.37 -6.67
N PRO A 63 -5.65 -2.47 -5.34
CA PRO A 63 -6.38 -3.40 -4.47
C PRO A 63 -7.88 -3.14 -4.37
N GLU A 64 -8.35 -1.93 -4.69
CA GLU A 64 -9.78 -1.57 -4.61
C GLU A 64 -10.64 -2.26 -5.67
N ALA A 65 -10.05 -2.75 -6.77
CA ALA A 65 -10.79 -3.42 -7.81
C ALA A 65 -11.42 -4.71 -7.28
N ASP A 66 -10.59 -5.67 -6.86
CA ASP A 66 -11.07 -7.02 -6.47
C ASP A 66 -10.45 -7.54 -5.17
N THR A 67 -9.21 -7.14 -4.83
CA THR A 67 -8.47 -7.70 -3.70
C THR A 67 -9.12 -7.37 -2.37
N LEU A 68 -9.52 -6.10 -2.15
CA LEU A 68 -10.22 -5.69 -0.91
C LEU A 68 -11.55 -6.43 -0.75
N ALA A 69 -12.31 -6.60 -1.82
CA ALA A 69 -13.56 -7.37 -1.78
C ALA A 69 -13.30 -8.86 -1.45
N CYS A 70 -12.24 -9.44 -2.02
CA CYS A 70 -11.83 -10.83 -1.76
C CYS A 70 -11.47 -11.06 -0.29
N VAL A 71 -10.57 -10.23 0.27
CA VAL A 71 -10.10 -10.40 1.65
C VAL A 71 -11.24 -10.18 2.67
N ARG A 72 -12.14 -9.24 2.40
CA ARG A 72 -13.34 -9.01 3.23
C ARG A 72 -14.28 -10.20 3.23
N ALA A 73 -14.56 -10.79 2.06
CA ALA A 73 -15.41 -11.97 1.94
C ALA A 73 -14.85 -13.19 2.71
N LEU A 74 -13.53 -13.24 2.89
CA LEU A 74 -12.84 -14.32 3.61
C LEU A 74 -12.49 -13.95 5.06
N ASN A 75 -12.85 -12.75 5.53
CA ASN A 75 -12.47 -12.21 6.84
C ASN A 75 -10.95 -12.24 7.08
N ILE A 76 -10.20 -11.76 6.10
CA ILE A 76 -8.73 -11.61 6.11
C ILE A 76 -8.40 -10.12 6.26
N GLY A 77 -7.42 -9.78 7.11
CA GLY A 77 -6.92 -8.41 7.23
C GLY A 77 -6.10 -7.97 6.00
N PHE A 78 -6.08 -6.69 5.71
CA PHE A 78 -5.32 -6.10 4.62
C PHE A 78 -4.22 -5.19 5.15
N ILE A 79 -2.98 -5.49 4.82
CA ILE A 79 -1.81 -4.68 5.17
C ILE A 79 -1.48 -3.79 3.97
N ALA A 80 -1.63 -2.47 4.14
CA ALA A 80 -1.34 -1.50 3.09
C ALA A 80 0.15 -1.13 3.10
N ALA A 81 0.91 -1.75 2.18
CA ALA A 81 2.34 -1.50 2.01
C ALA A 81 2.60 -0.21 1.21
N SER A 82 3.78 0.39 1.44
CA SER A 82 4.19 1.68 0.85
C SER A 82 3.10 2.79 0.90
N PRO A 83 2.45 3.00 2.07
CA PRO A 83 1.25 3.83 2.17
C PRO A 83 1.47 5.31 1.82
N LEU A 84 2.73 5.77 1.90
CA LEU A 84 3.15 7.14 1.59
C LEU A 84 3.64 7.32 0.15
N GLY A 85 3.28 6.41 -0.77
CA GLY A 85 3.64 6.52 -2.19
C GLY A 85 5.17 6.58 -2.40
N ARG A 86 5.91 5.80 -1.61
CA ARG A 86 7.39 5.79 -1.58
C ARG A 86 8.01 7.16 -1.29
N GLY A 87 7.35 7.95 -0.45
CA GLY A 87 7.80 9.27 0.00
C GLY A 87 7.22 10.43 -0.81
N LEU A 88 6.46 10.20 -1.88
CA LEU A 88 5.79 11.30 -2.58
C LEU A 88 4.72 11.97 -1.71
N LEU A 89 3.97 11.18 -0.93
CA LEU A 89 2.86 11.69 -0.11
C LEU A 89 3.30 12.32 1.22
N THR A 90 4.61 12.48 1.46
CA THR A 90 5.11 13.28 2.60
C THR A 90 5.11 14.78 2.30
N GLY A 91 5.01 15.16 1.02
CA GLY A 91 5.15 16.55 0.59
C GLY A 91 6.58 17.08 0.70
N THR A 92 7.59 16.20 0.72
CA THR A 92 9.01 16.61 0.78
C THR A 92 9.76 16.40 -0.54
N LEU A 93 9.09 15.83 -1.56
CA LEU A 93 9.66 15.56 -2.88
C LEU A 93 8.89 16.38 -3.92
N HIS A 94 9.46 17.48 -4.39
CA HIS A 94 8.87 18.37 -5.39
C HIS A 94 9.68 18.41 -6.69
N ARG A 95 10.91 17.92 -6.67
CA ARG A 95 11.81 17.83 -7.81
C ARG A 95 12.52 16.47 -7.86
N PRO A 96 12.89 15.96 -9.05
CA PRO A 96 13.66 14.71 -9.16
C PRO A 96 14.98 14.73 -8.39
N GLU A 97 15.56 15.92 -8.20
CA GLU A 97 16.80 16.12 -7.45
C GLU A 97 16.65 15.95 -5.93
N ASP A 98 15.43 15.99 -5.39
CA ASP A 98 15.17 15.75 -3.96
C ASP A 98 15.41 14.29 -3.57
N LEU A 99 15.48 13.39 -4.56
CA LEU A 99 15.98 12.03 -4.36
C LEU A 99 17.51 12.06 -4.29
N PRO A 100 18.16 11.41 -3.30
CA PRO A 100 19.61 11.28 -3.28
C PRO A 100 20.15 10.58 -4.54
N GLU A 101 21.40 10.86 -4.88
CA GLU A 101 22.12 10.06 -5.88
C GLU A 101 22.19 8.60 -5.42
N GLY A 102 21.99 7.65 -6.34
CA GLY A 102 21.95 6.21 -6.03
C GLY A 102 20.64 5.71 -5.42
N ASP A 103 19.64 6.57 -5.19
CA ASP A 103 18.33 6.13 -4.69
C ASP A 103 17.61 5.22 -5.72
N ALA A 104 17.24 4.01 -5.30
CA ALA A 104 16.60 3.02 -6.16
C ALA A 104 15.27 3.49 -6.78
N ARG A 105 14.57 4.45 -6.15
CA ARG A 105 13.34 5.04 -6.70
C ARG A 105 13.58 5.72 -8.05
N ARG A 106 14.78 6.23 -8.30
CA ARG A 106 15.15 6.86 -9.59
C ARG A 106 15.02 5.91 -10.78
N ALA A 107 15.04 4.60 -10.58
CA ALA A 107 14.83 3.60 -11.63
C ALA A 107 13.34 3.26 -11.86
N GLN A 108 12.43 3.68 -10.98
CA GLN A 108 11.02 3.38 -11.10
C GLN A 108 10.35 4.38 -12.05
N PRO A 109 9.50 3.94 -13.00
CA PRO A 109 8.87 4.84 -13.97
C PRO A 109 8.10 6.00 -13.33
N ARG A 110 7.52 5.80 -12.14
CA ARG A 110 6.84 6.83 -11.35
C ARG A 110 7.69 8.07 -11.03
N PHE A 111 9.01 7.92 -11.02
CA PHE A 111 9.97 8.96 -10.69
C PHE A 111 10.73 9.51 -11.90
N PHE A 112 10.38 9.10 -13.12
CA PHE A 112 10.90 9.72 -14.34
C PHE A 112 10.30 11.12 -14.51
N ALA A 113 11.06 12.06 -15.09
CA ALA A 113 10.79 13.49 -15.05
C ALA A 113 9.31 13.89 -15.32
N GLU A 114 8.72 13.41 -16.43
CA GLU A 114 7.33 13.73 -16.78
C GLU A 114 6.31 13.13 -15.81
N ASN A 115 6.50 11.86 -15.43
CA ASN A 115 5.64 11.17 -14.46
C ASN A 115 5.75 11.82 -13.08
N PHE A 116 6.96 12.16 -12.67
CA PHE A 116 7.25 12.81 -11.40
C PHE A 116 6.54 14.16 -11.31
N ALA A 117 6.64 15.01 -12.34
CA ALA A 117 5.95 16.30 -12.38
C ALA A 117 4.42 16.14 -12.24
N ARG A 118 3.83 15.16 -12.93
CA ARG A 118 2.40 14.85 -12.81
C ARG A 118 2.02 14.34 -11.42
N ASN A 119 2.84 13.48 -10.82
CA ASN A 119 2.59 12.96 -9.48
C ASN A 119 2.72 14.05 -8.41
N VAL A 120 3.70 14.96 -8.53
CA VAL A 120 3.84 16.12 -7.65
C VAL A 120 2.62 17.04 -7.74
N ALA A 121 2.02 17.21 -8.92
CA ALA A 121 0.77 17.98 -9.03
C ALA A 121 -0.38 17.36 -8.22
N LEU A 122 -0.45 16.03 -8.14
CA LEU A 122 -1.42 15.33 -7.26
C LEU A 122 -1.07 15.54 -5.79
N VAL A 123 0.21 15.41 -5.43
CA VAL A 123 0.70 15.62 -4.06
C VAL A 123 0.37 17.03 -3.56
N ARG A 124 0.52 18.06 -4.39
CA ARG A 124 0.16 19.44 -4.03
C ARG A 124 -1.31 19.59 -3.64
N ILE A 125 -2.22 18.85 -4.28
CA ILE A 125 -3.63 18.85 -3.89
C ILE A 125 -3.80 18.23 -2.49
N VAL A 126 -3.05 17.17 -2.19
CA VAL A 126 -3.03 16.54 -0.85
C VAL A 126 -2.45 17.51 0.18
N GLU A 127 -1.37 18.24 -0.13
CA GLU A 127 -0.79 19.29 0.72
C GLU A 127 -1.80 20.39 1.05
N ASP A 128 -2.50 20.92 0.06
CA ASP A 128 -3.53 21.96 0.25
C ASP A 128 -4.70 21.47 1.12
N MET A 129 -5.07 20.19 1.01
CA MET A 129 -6.07 19.58 1.87
C MET A 129 -5.56 19.36 3.30
N ALA A 130 -4.33 18.85 3.44
CA ALA A 130 -3.70 18.62 4.74
C ALA A 130 -3.54 19.93 5.52
N HIS A 131 -3.13 21.01 4.85
CA HIS A 131 -3.05 22.35 5.44
C HIS A 131 -4.41 22.82 5.99
N ARG A 132 -5.51 22.63 5.22
CA ARG A 132 -6.87 22.98 5.68
C ARG A 132 -7.32 22.15 6.89
N LEU A 133 -6.92 20.89 6.93
CA LEU A 133 -7.21 19.96 8.04
C LEU A 133 -6.23 20.09 9.21
N ARG A 134 -5.20 20.95 9.09
CA ARG A 134 -4.14 21.17 10.07
C ARG A 134 -3.39 19.89 10.44
N CYS A 135 -3.07 19.07 9.43
CA CYS A 135 -2.23 17.88 9.55
C CYS A 135 -1.13 17.89 8.48
N THR A 136 -0.18 16.96 8.57
CA THR A 136 0.83 16.78 7.51
C THR A 136 0.24 16.00 6.32
N PRO A 137 0.81 16.12 5.10
CA PRO A 137 0.40 15.31 3.96
C PRO A 137 0.50 13.80 4.23
N ALA A 138 1.52 13.38 4.98
CA ALA A 138 1.70 11.99 5.38
C ALA A 138 0.57 11.53 6.32
N GLN A 139 0.22 12.34 7.32
CA GLN A 139 -0.91 12.07 8.21
C GLN A 139 -2.22 11.93 7.44
N LEU A 140 -2.50 12.85 6.49
CA LEU A 140 -3.70 12.76 5.66
C LEU A 140 -3.71 11.50 4.77
N ALA A 141 -2.57 11.13 4.18
CA ALA A 141 -2.46 9.92 3.37
C ALA A 141 -2.70 8.63 4.18
N LEU A 142 -2.22 8.58 5.43
CA LEU A 142 -2.46 7.47 6.34
C LEU A 142 -3.90 7.45 6.84
N ALA A 143 -4.47 8.61 7.20
CA ALA A 143 -5.87 8.74 7.59
C ALA A 143 -6.83 8.29 6.47
N PHE A 144 -6.48 8.58 5.21
CA PHE A 144 -7.21 8.06 4.05
C PHE A 144 -7.29 6.53 4.05
N LEU A 145 -6.18 5.83 4.31
CA LEU A 145 -6.13 4.36 4.34
C LEU A 145 -6.91 3.79 5.52
N LEU A 146 -6.76 4.40 6.70
CA LEU A 146 -7.52 4.01 7.90
C LEU A 146 -9.04 4.18 7.71
N ALA A 147 -9.47 5.15 6.91
CA ALA A 147 -10.86 5.37 6.58
C ALA A 147 -11.46 4.34 5.61
N GLN A 148 -10.66 3.43 5.03
CA GLN A 148 -11.14 2.43 4.07
C GLN A 148 -11.84 1.25 4.74
N GLY A 149 -11.67 1.07 6.05
CA GLY A 149 -12.27 0.01 6.84
C GLY A 149 -11.35 -0.45 7.95
N SER A 150 -11.91 -1.03 9.01
CA SER A 150 -11.14 -1.56 10.15
C SER A 150 -10.27 -2.77 9.78
N ASP A 151 -10.49 -3.35 8.61
CA ASP A 151 -9.69 -4.43 8.02
C ASP A 151 -8.41 -3.93 7.35
N VAL A 152 -8.25 -2.63 7.11
CA VAL A 152 -7.09 -2.05 6.43
C VAL A 152 -6.13 -1.43 7.44
N VAL A 153 -4.88 -1.91 7.46
CA VAL A 153 -3.82 -1.42 8.35
C VAL A 153 -2.63 -0.93 7.53
N PRO A 154 -2.34 0.38 7.48
CA PRO A 154 -1.14 0.89 6.81
C PRO A 154 0.12 0.61 7.62
N ILE A 155 1.22 0.31 6.92
CA ILE A 155 2.55 0.10 7.51
C ILE A 155 3.55 1.16 7.00
N PRO A 156 3.47 2.42 7.49
CA PRO A 156 4.49 3.41 7.16
C PRO A 156 5.85 2.99 7.72
N GLY A 157 6.92 3.27 6.98
CA GLY A 157 8.30 2.93 7.37
C GLY A 157 9.07 4.16 7.82
N PRO A 158 8.98 4.60 9.09
CA PRO A 158 9.77 5.71 9.60
C PRO A 158 11.25 5.33 9.75
N ARG A 159 12.13 6.32 9.62
CA ARG A 159 13.59 6.22 9.80
C ARG A 159 14.09 6.99 11.02
N SER A 160 13.20 7.70 11.70
CA SER A 160 13.47 8.40 12.95
C SER A 160 12.25 8.35 13.86
N GLU A 161 12.47 8.62 15.16
CA GLU A 161 11.38 8.73 16.14
C GLU A 161 10.40 9.86 15.77
N ALA A 162 10.91 10.99 15.27
CA ALA A 162 10.05 12.09 14.81
C ALA A 162 9.14 11.68 13.65
N GLU A 163 9.65 10.91 12.68
CA GLU A 163 8.82 10.37 11.59
C GLU A 163 7.78 9.35 12.13
N PHE A 164 8.12 8.58 13.17
CA PHE A 164 7.18 7.66 13.82
C PHE A 164 6.05 8.43 14.53
N ASP A 165 6.38 9.44 15.32
CA ASP A 165 5.41 10.29 16.02
C ASP A 165 4.52 11.05 15.04
N GLU A 166 5.09 11.56 13.94
CA GLU A 166 4.31 12.18 12.87
C GLU A 166 3.26 11.22 12.30
N ASN A 167 3.66 9.97 11.99
CA ASN A 167 2.76 8.95 11.47
C ASN A 167 1.63 8.61 12.45
N LEU A 168 1.90 8.58 13.76
CA LEU A 168 0.87 8.33 14.78
C LEU A 168 -0.20 9.41 14.80
N GLY A 169 0.15 10.66 14.50
CA GLY A 169 -0.81 11.77 14.39
C GLY A 169 -1.89 11.55 13.31
N ALA A 170 -1.70 10.59 12.39
CA ALA A 170 -2.74 10.18 11.44
C ALA A 170 -4.05 9.71 12.12
N LEU A 171 -3.95 9.16 13.34
CA LEU A 171 -5.10 8.69 14.12
C LEU A 171 -5.99 9.84 14.61
N GLU A 172 -5.47 11.05 14.67
CA GLU A 172 -6.15 12.24 15.19
C GLU A 172 -6.65 13.17 14.07
N VAL A 173 -6.38 12.85 12.81
CA VAL A 173 -6.82 13.67 11.68
C VAL A 173 -8.34 13.70 11.62
N PRO A 174 -8.99 14.89 11.66
CA PRO A 174 -10.45 15.01 11.62
C PRO A 174 -10.98 14.85 10.18
N LEU A 175 -10.71 13.70 9.55
CA LEU A 175 -11.08 13.42 8.17
C LEU A 175 -12.57 13.06 8.09
N SER A 176 -13.41 14.05 7.74
CA SER A 176 -14.84 13.82 7.55
C SER A 176 -15.13 12.97 6.30
N ALA A 177 -16.32 12.36 6.23
CA ALA A 177 -16.76 11.66 5.03
C ALA A 177 -16.82 12.56 3.78
N GLU A 178 -17.12 13.85 3.96
CA GLU A 178 -17.11 14.83 2.88
C GLU A 178 -15.68 15.09 2.39
N ASP A 179 -14.73 15.28 3.30
CA ASP A 179 -13.33 15.51 2.97
C ASP A 179 -12.69 14.28 2.34
N LEU A 180 -13.01 13.08 2.84
CA LEU A 180 -12.62 11.82 2.21
C LEU A 180 -13.14 11.75 0.77
N GLY A 181 -14.42 12.06 0.54
CA GLY A 181 -15.00 12.10 -0.79
C GLY A 181 -14.33 13.14 -1.71
N ARG A 182 -13.96 14.31 -1.18
CA ARG A 182 -13.20 15.33 -1.92
C ARG A 182 -11.81 14.82 -2.30
N LEU A 183 -11.10 14.21 -1.37
CA LEU A 183 -9.76 13.65 -1.57
C LEU A 183 -9.78 12.55 -2.65
N MET A 184 -10.73 11.62 -2.58
CA MET A 184 -10.89 10.54 -3.56
C MET A 184 -11.24 11.04 -4.97
N ARG A 185 -11.97 12.15 -5.09
CA ARG A 185 -12.26 12.78 -6.40
C ARG A 185 -11.06 13.54 -6.95
N ALA A 186 -10.28 14.16 -6.08
CA ALA A 186 -9.09 14.91 -6.46
C ALA A 186 -7.94 14.00 -6.91
N VAL A 187 -7.80 12.83 -6.28
CA VAL A 187 -6.83 11.79 -6.63
C VAL A 187 -7.59 10.49 -6.94
N PRO A 188 -8.23 10.38 -8.12
CA PRO A 188 -8.99 9.20 -8.49
C PRO A 188 -8.06 7.99 -8.75
N PRO A 189 -8.59 6.75 -8.70
CA PRO A 189 -7.82 5.57 -9.11
C PRO A 189 -7.21 5.74 -10.51
N GLY A 190 -5.93 5.38 -10.65
CA GLY A 190 -5.19 5.54 -11.90
C GLY A 190 -4.71 6.96 -12.22
N ALA A 191 -4.89 7.94 -11.32
CA ALA A 191 -4.41 9.31 -11.55
C ALA A 191 -2.87 9.42 -11.63
N ALA A 192 -2.18 8.62 -10.81
CA ALA A 192 -0.73 8.59 -10.74
C ALA A 192 -0.12 8.07 -12.05
N ALA A 193 0.98 8.71 -12.47
CA ALA A 193 1.68 8.39 -13.70
C ALA A 193 2.90 7.49 -13.43
N GLY A 194 3.15 6.56 -14.36
CA GLY A 194 4.24 5.61 -14.27
C GLY A 194 3.97 4.45 -13.29
N ALA A 195 4.49 3.27 -13.65
CA ALA A 195 4.41 2.08 -12.79
C ALA A 195 5.16 2.27 -11.46
N ARG A 196 4.64 1.63 -10.40
CA ARG A 196 5.20 1.67 -9.03
C ARG A 196 6.51 0.90 -8.84
N GLN A 197 6.85 0.06 -9.80
CA GLN A 197 8.08 -0.73 -9.83
C GLN A 197 8.58 -0.87 -11.27
N VAL A 198 9.80 -1.39 -11.43
CA VAL A 198 10.33 -1.77 -12.74
C VAL A 198 9.54 -2.95 -13.34
N PRO A 199 9.48 -3.09 -14.67
CA PRO A 199 8.65 -4.10 -15.34
C PRO A 199 8.87 -5.53 -14.85
N GLU A 200 10.12 -5.91 -14.56
CA GLU A 200 10.49 -7.24 -14.08
C GLU A 200 9.86 -7.55 -12.72
N GLN A 201 9.80 -6.56 -11.83
CA GLN A 201 9.17 -6.70 -10.52
C GLN A 201 7.65 -6.69 -10.64
N MET A 202 7.09 -5.79 -11.46
CA MET A 202 5.65 -5.74 -11.72
C MET A 202 5.12 -7.08 -12.26
N ALA A 203 5.90 -7.76 -13.09
CA ALA A 203 5.53 -9.06 -13.66
C ALA A 203 5.34 -10.15 -12.58
N THR A 204 5.88 -9.99 -11.37
CA THR A 204 5.74 -10.96 -10.28
C THR A 204 4.47 -10.79 -9.44
N PHE A 205 3.70 -9.71 -9.65
CA PHE A 205 2.52 -9.38 -8.84
C PHE A 205 1.23 -9.91 -9.46
N GLY A 206 0.19 -10.05 -8.63
CA GLY A 206 -1.14 -10.44 -9.07
C GLY A 206 -1.17 -11.85 -9.67
N ARG A 207 -0.32 -12.72 -9.13
CA ARG A 207 -0.29 -14.14 -9.47
C ARG A 207 -0.90 -14.97 -8.34
#